data_AF-A0A4V5NXA1-F1
#
_entry.id   AF-A0A4V5NXA1-F1
#
_cell.length_a   1.000
_cell.length_b   1.000
_cell.length_c   1.000
_cell.angle_alpha   90.00
_cell.angle_beta   90.00
_cell.angle_gamma   90.00
#
_symmetry.space_group_name_H-M   'P 1'
#
loop_
_entity.id
_entity.type
_entity.pdbx_description
1 polymer ?
#
loop_
_entity_poly.entity_id
_entity_poly.type
_entity_poly.pdbx_seq_one_letter_code
_entity_poly.pdbx_strand_id
1 'polypeptide(L)' 'MKLFRKNSTSIGGDAIAEKIAQKIIDRQRILAIYLNRKTKNISGKLWMAILIGFCTAFGSYCIFLLIRALG' A
#
# COMPACT_ATOMS: atom_id res chain seq x y z
N MET A 1 -39.86 -0.56 -14.07
CA MET A 1 -38.92 -0.17 -15.14
C MET A 1 -37.54 -0.74 -14.81
N LYS A 2 -37.01 -1.60 -15.70
CA LYS A 2 -35.73 -2.30 -15.57
C LYS A 2 -34.58 -1.28 -15.75
N LEU A 3 -34.00 -0.81 -14.65
CA LEU A 3 -32.92 0.20 -14.68
C LEU A 3 -31.58 -0.28 -14.13
N PHE A 4 -31.39 -1.60 -14.03
CA PHE A 4 -30.06 -2.19 -13.84
C PHE A 4 -29.83 -3.25 -14.90
N ARG A 5 -29.49 -2.81 -16.10
CA ARG A 5 -28.97 -3.68 -17.14
C ARG A 5 -27.52 -4.01 -16.77
N LYS A 6 -27.33 -5.12 -16.05
CA LYS A 6 -26.02 -5.76 -15.92
C LYS A 6 -25.54 -6.05 -17.34
N ASN A 7 -24.61 -5.24 -17.82
CA ASN A 7 -24.01 -5.43 -19.15
C ASN A 7 -23.05 -6.62 -19.03
N SER A 8 -23.56 -7.82 -19.30
CA SER A 8 -22.76 -9.02 -19.42
C SER A 8 -22.07 -9.05 -20.78
N THR A 9 -20.91 -8.40 -20.90
CA THR A 9 -20.05 -8.57 -22.08
C THR A 9 -18.60 -8.16 -21.82
N SER A 10 -17.86 -9.00 -21.09
CA SER A 10 -16.51 -9.42 -21.53
C SER A 10 -16.17 -10.78 -20.91
N ILE A 11 -16.82 -11.85 -21.40
CA ILE A 11 -16.59 -13.24 -20.92
C ILE A 11 -15.10 -13.65 -21.00
N GLY A 12 -14.31 -12.98 -21.86
CA GLY A 12 -12.84 -13.14 -21.91
C GLY A 12 -12.02 -12.16 -21.07
N GLY A 13 -12.53 -10.96 -20.78
CA GLY A 13 -11.79 -9.90 -20.07
C GLY A 13 -11.86 -10.05 -18.55
N ASP A 14 -13.04 -10.38 -18.03
CA ASP A 14 -13.28 -10.55 -16.59
C ASP A 14 -12.50 -11.74 -16.02
N ALA A 15 -12.43 -12.86 -16.74
CA ALA A 15 -11.67 -14.04 -16.31
C ALA A 15 -10.14 -13.81 -16.30
N ILE A 16 -9.64 -12.96 -17.22
CA ILE A 16 -8.23 -12.56 -17.27
C ILE A 16 -7.95 -11.54 -16.15
N ALA A 17 -8.83 -10.56 -15.98
CA ALA A 17 -8.74 -9.56 -14.90
C ALA A 17 -8.81 -10.22 -13.52
N GLU A 18 -9.68 -11.20 -13.33
CA GLU A 18 -9.80 -11.99 -12.10
C GLU A 18 -8.53 -12.79 -11.83
N LYS A 19 -7.95 -13.44 -12.85
CA LYS A 19 -6.64 -14.12 -12.72
C LYS A 19 -5.49 -13.16 -12.39
N ILE A 20 -5.51 -11.95 -12.95
CA ILE A 20 -4.51 -10.91 -12.65
C ILE A 20 -4.70 -10.42 -11.21
N ALA A 21 -5.92 -10.13 -10.80
CA ALA A 21 -6.27 -9.71 -9.45
C ALA A 21 -5.87 -10.79 -8.43
N GLN A 22 -6.15 -12.06 -8.71
CA GLN A 22 -5.74 -13.19 -7.87
C GLN A 22 -4.22 -13.24 -7.72
N LYS A 23 -3.46 -13.12 -8.82
CA LYS A 23 -1.99 -13.06 -8.78
C LYS A 23 -1.47 -11.87 -7.98
N ILE A 24 -2.10 -10.71 -8.10
CA ILE A 24 -1.73 -9.51 -7.34
C ILE A 24 -1.97 -9.75 -5.85
N ILE A 25 -3.13 -10.30 -5.49
CA ILE A 25 -3.48 -10.63 -4.10
C ILE A 25 -2.51 -11.67 -3.54
N ASP A 26 -2.18 -12.71 -4.30
CA ASP A 26 -1.22 -13.75 -3.87
C ASP A 26 0.17 -13.16 -3.65
N ARG A 27 0.62 -12.27 -4.53
CA ARG A 27 1.89 -11.54 -4.36
C ARG A 27 1.85 -10.64 -3.14
N GLN A 28 0.79 -9.85 -2.96
CA GLN A 28 0.61 -9.00 -1.78
C GLN A 28 0.58 -9.81 -0.50
N ARG A 29 -0.08 -10.97 -0.50
CA ARG A 29 -0.14 -11.88 0.65
C ARG A 29 1.23 -12.45 1.00
N ILE A 30 2.01 -12.90 0.01
CA ILE A 30 3.37 -13.40 0.22
C ILE A 30 4.25 -12.28 0.78
N LEU A 31 4.16 -11.07 0.23
CA LEU A 31 4.89 -9.91 0.73
C LEU A 31 4.48 -9.55 2.16
N ALA A 32 3.20 -9.54 2.47
CA ALA A 32 2.69 -9.29 3.80
C ALA A 32 3.17 -10.36 4.80
N ILE A 33 3.18 -11.64 4.43
CA ILE A 33 3.71 -12.73 5.26
C ILE A 33 5.22 -12.56 5.47
N TYR A 34 5.97 -12.22 4.41
CA TYR A 34 7.41 -11.98 4.49
C TYR A 34 7.73 -10.79 5.40
N LEU A 35 7.04 -9.66 5.21
CA LEU A 35 7.17 -8.47 6.03
C LEU A 35 6.79 -8.76 7.47
N ASN A 36 5.66 -9.42 7.73
CA ASN A 36 5.28 -9.81 9.09
C ASN A 36 6.32 -10.73 9.74
N ARG A 37 6.88 -11.69 9.01
CA ARG A 37 7.94 -12.56 9.54
C ARG A 37 9.20 -11.78 9.88
N LYS A 38 9.59 -10.83 9.01
CA LYS A 38 10.77 -9.99 9.22
C LYS A 38 10.56 -9.02 10.38
N THR A 39 9.36 -8.46 10.50
CA THR A 39 8.96 -7.51 11.53
C THR A 39 8.73 -8.18 12.90
N LYS A 40 8.32 -9.46 12.94
CA LYS A 40 8.08 -10.21 14.18
C LYS A 40 9.30 -10.30 15.10
N ASN A 41 10.51 -10.22 14.54
CA ASN A 41 11.76 -10.28 15.31
C ASN A 41 12.38 -8.89 15.56
N ILE A 42 11.73 -7.82 15.12
CA ILE A 42 12.18 -6.45 15.37
C ILE A 42 11.79 -6.09 16.81
N SER A 43 12.77 -5.73 17.63
CA SER A 43 12.50 -5.30 19.00
C SER A 43 11.69 -4.00 19.01
N GLY A 44 10.81 -3.82 20.00
CA GLY A 44 9.99 -2.59 20.10
C GLY A 44 10.81 -1.30 20.14
N LYS A 45 12.04 -1.36 20.65
CA LYS A 45 12.99 -0.23 20.65
C LYS A 45 13.44 0.16 19.23
N LEU A 46 13.67 -0.82 18.37
CA LEU A 46 14.04 -0.57 16.97
C LEU A 46 12.85 0.02 16.19
N TRP A 47 11.63 -0.42 16.46
CA TRP A 47 10.41 0.19 15.91
C TRP A 47 10.24 1.66 16.33
N MET A 48 10.47 1.97 17.61
CA MET A 48 10.46 3.35 18.10
C MET A 48 11.53 4.19 17.41
N ALA A 49 12.75 3.68 17.27
CA ALA A 49 13.83 4.40 16.59
C ALA A 49 13.50 4.70 15.12
N ILE A 50 12.93 3.72 14.40
CA ILE A 50 12.46 3.90 13.03
C ILE A 50 11.35 4.95 12.96
N LEU A 51 10.39 4.91 13.88
CA LEU A 51 9.29 5.87 13.92
C LEU A 51 9.79 7.30 14.16
N ILE A 52 10.67 7.50 15.14
CA ILE A 52 11.29 8.80 15.43
C ILE A 52 12.06 9.31 14.20
N GLY A 53 12.86 8.44 13.57
CA GLY A 53 13.58 8.77 12.34
C GLY A 53 12.66 9.19 11.20
N PHE A 54 11.57 8.43 10.98
CA PHE A 54 10.56 8.76 9.97
C PHE A 54 9.90 10.12 10.24
N CYS A 55 9.42 10.35 11.46
CA CYS A 55 8.79 11.62 11.84
C CYS A 55 9.75 12.81 11.69
N THR A 56 11.03 12.64 12.04
CA THR A 56 12.04 13.71 11.94
C THR A 56 12.37 14.02 10.49
N ALA A 57 12.56 12.99 9.65
CA ALA A 57 12.85 13.19 8.22
C ALA A 57 11.65 13.81 7.50
N PHE A 58 10.45 13.30 7.74
CA PHE A 58 9.24 13.83 7.10
C PHE A 58 8.90 15.23 7.61
N GLY A 59 8.97 15.46 8.92
CA GLY A 59 8.73 16.76 9.52
C GLY A 59 9.71 17.83 9.02
N SER A 60 11.00 17.50 8.93
CA SER A 60 12.00 18.43 8.38
C SER A 60 11.77 18.71 6.90
N TYR A 61 11.35 17.72 6.11
CA TYR A 61 10.95 17.92 4.72
C TYR A 61 9.74 18.84 4.58
N CYS A 62 8.71 18.68 5.41
CA CYS A 62 7.55 19.57 5.42
C CYS A 62 7.95 21.02 5.76
N ILE A 63 8.79 21.22 6.78
CA ILE A 63 9.30 22.55 7.15
C ILE A 63 10.08 23.16 5.98
N PHE A 64 10.95 22.37 5.32
CA PHE A 64 11.69 22.83 4.15
C PHE A 64 10.75 23.28 3.01
N LEU A 65 9.69 22.50 2.73
CA LEU A 65 8.70 22.88 1.74
C LEU A 65 7.95 24.15 2.11
N LEU A 66 7.59 24.32 3.40
CA LEU A 66 6.92 25.54 3.87
C LEU A 66 7.81 26.77 3.71
N ILE A 67 9.09 26.68 4.12
CA ILE A 67 10.05 27.76 3.93
C ILE A 67 10.17 28.12 2.45
N ARG A 68 10.27 27.11 1.58
CA ARG A 68 10.39 27.31 0.13
C ARG A 68 9.10 27.80 -0.54
N ALA A 69 7.94 27.59 0.07
CA ALA A 69 6.66 28.08 -0.43
C ALA A 69 6.35 29.50 0.05
N LEU A 70 6.90 29.90 1.20
CA LEU A 70 6.67 31.21 1.82
C LEU A 70 7.76 32.25 1.50
N GLY A 71 8.93 31.82 1.03
CA GLY A 71 10.02 32.69 0.54
C GLY A 71 10.18 32.60 -0.96
#